data_AF-A0A0R3QJA1-F1
#
_entry.id   AF-A0A0R3QJA1-F1
#
_cell.length_a   1.000
_cell.length_b   1.000
_cell.length_c   1.000
_cell.angle_alpha   90.00
_cell.angle_beta   90.00
_cell.angle_gamma   90.00
#
_symmetry.space_group_name_H-M   'P 1'
#
loop_
_entity.id
_entity.type
_entity.pdbx_description
1 polymer ?
#
loop_
_entity_poly.entity_id
_entity_poly.type
_entity_poly.pdbx_seq_one_letter_code
_entity_poly.pdbx_strand_id
1 'polypeptide(L)'
;MNTLIKISKLRLLGLLMISFQATRVLAIVFACFFICWTPFFGGNLVLGFCGKRCALPPTIASFFLWLGYFSSTINPLIYTIFNRFV
;
A
#
# COMPACT_ATOMS: atom_id res chain seq x y z
N MET A 1 41.81 -16.24 2.37
CA MET A 1 41.19 -15.04 2.97
C MET A 1 40.27 -14.30 1.99
N ASN A 2 40.72 -13.97 0.77
CA ASN A 2 39.92 -13.22 -0.22
C ASN A 2 38.64 -13.93 -0.70
N THR A 3 38.64 -15.25 -0.82
CA THR A 3 37.47 -16.02 -1.26
C THR A 3 36.31 -15.95 -0.25
N LEU A 4 36.62 -15.98 1.05
CA LEU A 4 35.62 -15.88 2.12
C LEU A 4 34.99 -14.48 2.17
N ILE A 5 35.80 -13.44 1.97
CA ILE A 5 35.33 -12.05 1.88
C ILE A 5 34.45 -11.86 0.64
N LYS A 6 34.79 -12.50 -0.48
CA LYS A 6 33.98 -12.47 -1.71
C LYS A 6 32.62 -13.15 -1.50
N ILE A 7 32.59 -14.30 -0.83
CA ILE A 7 31.36 -15.04 -0.52
C ILE A 7 30.48 -14.26 0.46
N SER A 8 31.04 -13.65 1.52
CA SER A 8 30.27 -12.84 2.46
C SER A 8 29.66 -11.60 1.79
N LYS A 9 30.40 -10.94 0.89
CA LYS A 9 29.89 -9.82 0.10
C LYS A 9 28.77 -10.24 -0.87
N LEU A 10 28.89 -11.40 -1.53
CA LEU A 10 27.82 -11.94 -2.38
C LEU A 10 26.54 -12.28 -1.59
N ARG A 11 26.67 -12.88 -0.40
CA ARG A 11 25.54 -13.15 0.49
C ARG A 11 24.87 -11.87 0.98
N LEU A 12 25.66 -10.87 1.36
CA LEU A 12 25.17 -9.56 1.77
C LEU A 12 24.44 -8.85 0.62
N LEU A 13 24.98 -8.92 -0.60
CA LEU A 13 24.34 -8.34 -1.79
C LEU A 13 23.00 -9.02 -2.08
N GLY A 14 22.94 -10.35 -1.97
CA GLY A 14 21.69 -11.11 -2.11
C GLY A 14 20.63 -10.72 -1.06
N LEU A 15 21.03 -10.60 0.21
CA LEU A 15 20.15 -10.16 1.29
C LEU A 15 19.64 -8.71 1.07
N LEU A 16 20.52 -7.82 0.62
CA LEU A 16 20.19 -6.44 0.29
C LEU A 16 19.20 -6.35 -0.88
N MET A 17 19.37 -7.18 -1.91
CA MET A 17 18.43 -7.21 -3.04
C MET A 17 17.04 -7.70 -2.63
N ILE A 18 16.95 -8.71 -1.75
CA ILE A 18 15.68 -9.22 -1.22
C ILE A 18 14.96 -8.14 -0.39
N SER A 19 15.69 -7.43 0.49
CA SER A 19 15.08 -6.38 1.31
C SER A 19 14.53 -5.22 0.45
N PHE A 20 15.25 -4.79 -0.59
CA PHE A 20 14.75 -3.76 -1.52
C PHE A 20 13.49 -4.18 -2.26
N GLN A 21 13.38 -5.45 -2.69
CA GLN A 21 12.17 -5.96 -3.33
C GLN A 21 10.98 -5.95 -2.37
N ALA A 22 11.18 -6.38 -1.13
CA ALA A 22 10.16 -6.33 -0.09
C ALA A 22 9.71 -4.89 0.22
N THR A 23 10.66 -3.95 0.36
CA THR A 23 10.36 -2.53 0.56
C THR A 23 9.59 -1.93 -0.61
N ARG A 24 9.90 -2.32 -1.85
CA ARG A 24 9.15 -1.85 -3.03
C ARG A 24 7.70 -2.31 -3.00
N VAL A 25 7.46 -3.58 -2.69
CA VAL A 25 6.09 -4.12 -2.52
C VAL A 25 5.34 -3.38 -1.42
N LEU A 26 5.99 -3.19 -0.28
CA LEU A 26 5.43 -2.46 0.86
C LEU A 26 5.06 -1.02 0.50
N ALA A 27 5.93 -0.31 -0.24
CA ALA A 27 5.66 1.05 -0.71
C ALA A 27 4.42 1.12 -1.61
N ILE A 28 4.23 0.13 -2.51
CA ILE A 28 3.05 0.06 -3.39
C ILE A 28 1.79 -0.22 -2.57
N VAL A 29 1.85 -1.17 -1.63
CA VAL A 29 0.73 -1.47 -0.72
C VAL A 29 0.31 -0.21 0.04
N PHE A 30 1.27 0.52 0.63
CA PHE A 30 0.98 1.76 1.33
C PHE A 30 0.36 2.83 0.41
N ALA A 31 0.90 3.03 -0.79
CA ALA A 31 0.36 3.99 -1.74
C ALA A 31 -1.09 3.66 -2.13
N CYS A 32 -1.38 2.40 -2.45
CA CYS A 32 -2.73 1.94 -2.75
C CYS A 32 -3.68 2.11 -1.57
N PHE A 33 -3.23 1.77 -0.36
CA PHE A 33 -3.99 1.98 0.87
C PHE A 33 -4.35 3.46 1.04
N PHE A 34 -3.38 4.37 0.91
CA PHE A 34 -3.65 5.81 1.01
C PHE A 34 -4.65 6.28 -0.04
N ILE A 35 -4.50 5.90 -1.31
CA ILE A 35 -5.41 6.31 -2.39
C ILE A 35 -6.84 5.82 -2.12
N CYS A 36 -7.02 4.56 -1.71
CA CYS A 36 -8.33 3.98 -1.43
C CYS A 36 -9.02 4.61 -0.23
N TRP A 37 -8.26 5.02 0.79
CA TRP A 37 -8.82 5.57 2.03
C TRP A 37 -8.96 7.10 2.02
N THR A 38 -8.19 7.81 1.18
CA THR A 38 -8.25 9.28 1.05
C THR A 38 -9.67 9.84 0.85
N PRO A 39 -10.52 9.33 -0.07
CA PRO A 39 -11.86 9.88 -0.25
C PRO A 39 -12.77 9.68 0.98
N PHE A 40 -12.63 8.56 1.69
CA PHE A 40 -13.36 8.32 2.93
C PHE A 40 -12.91 9.26 4.05
N PHE A 41 -11.60 9.38 4.29
CA PHE A 41 -11.07 10.31 5.31
C PHE A 41 -11.35 11.77 4.96
N GLY A 42 -11.21 12.16 3.69
CA GLY A 42 -11.54 13.50 3.22
C GLY A 42 -13.00 13.86 3.46
N GLY A 43 -13.94 12.95 3.14
CA GLY A 43 -15.36 13.14 3.41
C GLY A 43 -15.67 13.29 4.91
N ASN A 44 -15.02 12.48 5.76
CA ASN A 44 -15.18 12.58 7.22
C ASN A 44 -14.55 13.86 7.80
N LEU A 45 -13.39 14.30 7.29
CA LEU A 45 -12.77 15.55 7.68
C LEU A 45 -13.68 16.74 7.35
N VAL A 46 -14.18 16.80 6.12
CA VAL A 46 -15.13 17.84 5.68
C VAL A 46 -16.39 17.83 6.55
N LEU A 47 -16.96 16.65 6.83
CA LEU A 47 -18.10 16.51 7.74
C LEU A 47 -17.77 17.03 9.15
N GLY A 48 -16.56 16.81 9.66
CA GLY A 48 -16.10 17.35 10.94
C GLY A 48 -16.01 18.88 10.97
N PHE A 49 -15.63 19.52 9.86
CA PHE A 49 -15.47 20.97 9.78
C PHE A 49 -16.77 21.74 9.58
N CYS A 50 -17.67 21.28 8.69
CA CYS A 50 -18.92 21.99 8.37
C CYS A 50 -20.20 21.26 8.79
N GLY A 51 -20.08 20.10 9.45
CA GLY A 51 -21.21 19.36 10.00
C GLY A 51 -22.21 18.96 8.91
N LYS A 52 -23.50 19.00 9.26
CA LYS A 52 -24.60 18.58 8.37
C LYS A 52 -24.68 19.36 7.05
N ARG A 53 -24.08 20.55 6.94
CA ARG A 53 -24.04 21.33 5.68
C ARG A 53 -23.23 20.66 4.58
N CYS A 54 -22.28 19.81 4.95
CA CYS A 54 -21.44 19.07 4.02
C CYS A 54 -21.66 17.55 4.12
N ALA A 55 -22.82 17.14 4.62
CA ALA A 55 -23.16 15.73 4.70
C ALA A 55 -23.19 15.14 3.29
N LEU A 56 -22.34 14.13 3.06
CA LEU A 56 -22.38 13.39 1.82
C LEU A 56 -23.68 12.57 1.75
N PRO A 57 -24.30 12.45 0.57
CA PRO A 57 -25.38 11.51 0.34
C PRO A 57 -24.99 10.10 0.80
N PRO A 58 -25.91 9.32 1.39
CA PRO A 58 -25.61 7.97 1.90
C PRO A 58 -24.98 7.06 0.84
N THR A 59 -25.41 7.19 -0.41
CA THR A 59 -24.86 6.43 -1.55
C THR A 59 -23.38 6.71 -1.80
N ILE A 60 -22.96 7.98 -1.72
CA ILE A 60 -21.56 8.39 -1.93
C ILE A 60 -20.69 7.96 -0.74
N ALA A 61 -21.22 8.12 0.48
CA ALA A 61 -20.54 7.67 1.69
C ALA A 61 -20.33 6.14 1.68
N SER A 62 -21.35 5.37 1.30
CA SER A 62 -21.23 3.93 1.11
C SER A 62 -20.22 3.59 0.02
N PHE A 63 -20.24 4.27 -1.12
CA PHE A 63 -19.26 4.05 -2.19
C PHE A 63 -17.82 4.24 -1.73
N PHE A 64 -17.52 5.30 -0.96
CA PHE A 64 -16.18 5.53 -0.40
C PHE A 64 -15.78 4.45 0.61
N LEU A 65 -16.73 3.94 1.40
CA LEU A 65 -16.49 2.82 2.31
C LEU A 65 -16.15 1.53 1.55
N TRP A 66 -16.89 1.23 0.47
CA TRP A 66 -16.62 0.10 -0.42
C TRP A 66 -15.25 0.21 -1.10
N LEU A 67 -14.85 1.42 -1.51
CA LEU A 67 -13.51 1.68 -2.03
C LEU A 67 -12.43 1.40 -0.99
N GLY A 68 -12.67 1.78 0.28
CA GLY A 68 -11.83 1.43 1.42
C GLY A 68 -11.71 -0.08 1.61
N TYR A 69 -12.80 -0.84 1.50
CA TYR A 69 -12.75 -2.31 1.58
C TYR A 69 -11.96 -2.95 0.44
N PHE A 70 -11.92 -2.32 -0.74
CA PHE A 70 -11.09 -2.76 -1.86
C PHE A 70 -9.58 -2.65 -1.59
N SER A 71 -9.16 -1.86 -0.60
CA SER A 71 -7.74 -1.81 -0.18
C SER A 71 -7.21 -3.18 0.29
N SER A 72 -8.07 -4.04 0.82
CA SER A 72 -7.70 -5.40 1.24
C SER A 72 -7.56 -6.38 0.07
N THR A 73 -8.35 -6.22 -1.00
CA THR A 73 -8.27 -7.08 -2.20
C THR A 73 -7.08 -6.73 -3.08
N ILE A 74 -6.56 -5.50 -2.97
CA ILE A 74 -5.33 -5.06 -3.63
C ILE A 74 -4.10 -5.81 -3.11
N ASN A 75 -4.09 -6.24 -1.84
CA ASN A 75 -2.94 -6.94 -1.27
C ASN A 75 -2.61 -8.26 -2.02
N PRO A 76 -3.56 -9.22 -2.20
CA PRO A 76 -3.34 -10.39 -3.07
C PRO A 76 -2.97 -10.06 -4.52
N LEU A 77 -3.53 -8.99 -5.10
CA LEU A 77 -3.21 -8.56 -6.47
C LEU A 77 -1.76 -8.09 -6.60
N ILE A 78 -1.27 -7.33 -5.63
CA ILE A 78 0.14 -6.89 -5.60
C ILE A 78 1.04 -8.12 -5.47
N TYR A 79 0.73 -9.06 -4.58
CA TYR A 79 1.54 -10.27 -4.46
C TYR A 79 1.53 -11.09 -5.75
N THR A 80 0.39 -11.28 -6.41
CA THR A 80 0.32 -12.08 -7.65
C THR A 80 0.98 -11.43 -8.87
N ILE A 81 0.92 -10.10 -8.98
CA ILE A 81 1.55 -9.35 -10.09
C ILE A 81 3.06 -9.23 -9.87
N PHE A 82 3.50 -8.88 -8.65
CA PHE A 82 4.91 -8.63 -8.35
C PHE A 82 5.71 -9.89 -8.02
N ASN A 83 5.06 -11.01 -7.66
CA ASN A 83 5.73 -12.31 -7.53
C ASN A 83 6.12 -12.94 -8.89
N ARG A 84 5.71 -12.31 -10.02
CA ARG A 84 6.17 -12.67 -11.37
C ARG A 84 7.38 -11.87 -11.86
N PHE A 85 7.73 -10.78 -11.17
CA PHE A 85 8.87 -9.91 -11.49
C PHE A 85 10.06 -10.12 -10.54
N VAL A 86 10.01 -11.23 -9.79
CA VAL A 86 11.09 -11.83 -8.99
C VAL A 86 11.38 -13.19 -9.60
#